data_AF-V4LYG6-F1
#
_entry.id   AF-V4LYG6-F1
#
_cell.length_a   1.000
_cell.length_b   1.000
_cell.length_c   1.000
_cell.angle_alpha   90.00
_cell.angle_beta   90.00
_cell.angle_gamma   90.00
#
_symmetry.space_group_name_H-M   'P 1'
#
loop_
_entity.id
_entity.type
_entity.pdbx_description
1 polymer ?
#
loop_
_entity_poly.entity_id
_entity_poly.type
_entity_poly.pdbx_seq_one_letter_code
_entity_poly.pdbx_strand_id
1 'polypeptide(L)'
;VVVQRFIGGFIARRLKLSMFIGRLTNTFFALAYALSPNVYGIYVSQLLAGLANSINNVAYFSYLVDTAEDRRAAIGTYSVLMGVGALIGGEAGGITYEVLERAYGVGVLRPMFLYVAIARAAAASLFLTL
;
A
#
# COMPACT_ATOMS: atom_id res chain seq x y z
N VAL A 1 20.75 -3.63 -7.53
CA VAL A 1 21.84 -3.05 -6.69
C VAL A 1 21.98 -1.53 -6.85
N VAL A 2 22.23 -0.97 -8.04
CA VAL A 2 22.42 0.49 -8.22
C VAL A 2 21.18 1.32 -7.88
N VAL A 3 20.02 0.93 -8.41
CA VAL A 3 18.72 1.59 -8.14
C VAL A 3 18.36 1.56 -6.64
N GLN A 4 18.57 0.41 -5.99
CA GLN A 4 18.34 0.26 -4.54
C GLN A 4 19.26 1.16 -3.70
N ARG A 5 20.51 1.36 -4.09
CA ARG A 5 21.45 2.26 -3.39
C ARG A 5 21.03 3.73 -3.52
N PHE A 6 20.60 4.14 -4.71
CA PHE A 6 20.13 5.51 -4.96
C PHE A 6 18.85 5.81 -4.19
N ILE A 7 17.91 4.86 -4.21
CA ILE A 7 16.65 4.93 -3.48
C ILE A 7 16.91 4.90 -1.97
N GLY A 8 17.81 4.05 -1.48
CA GLY A 8 18.23 4.01 -0.07
C GLY A 8 18.82 5.34 0.42
N GLY A 9 19.66 5.99 -0.39
CA GLY A 9 20.19 7.32 -0.07
C GLY A 9 19.13 8.43 -0.04
N PHE A 10 18.10 8.34 -0.89
CA PHE A 10 16.95 9.25 -0.87
C PHE A 10 16.08 9.03 0.38
N ILE A 11 15.81 7.76 0.72
CA ILE A 11 15.03 7.36 1.91
C ILE A 11 15.67 7.86 3.19
N ALA A 12 16.99 7.69 3.33
CA ALA A 12 17.71 8.12 4.52
C ALA A 12 17.66 9.64 4.76
N ARG A 13 17.61 10.46 3.69
CA ARG A 13 17.56 11.92 3.81
C ARG A 13 16.16 12.48 4.08
N ARG A 14 15.09 11.78 3.64
CA ARG A 14 13.70 12.27 3.74
C ARG A 14 12.74 11.16 4.11
N LEU A 15 13.00 10.52 5.24
CA LEU A 15 12.28 9.34 5.71
C LEU A 15 10.74 9.47 5.66
N LYS A 16 10.20 10.54 6.26
CA LYS A 16 8.74 10.82 6.29
C LYS A 16 8.15 10.91 4.87
N LEU A 17 8.83 11.64 3.98
CA LEU A 17 8.42 11.79 2.58
C LEU A 17 8.51 10.45 1.83
N SER A 18 9.54 9.65 2.10
CA SER A 18 9.69 8.34 1.47
C SER A 18 8.64 7.33 1.94
N MET A 19 8.26 7.35 3.22
CA MET A 19 7.15 6.56 3.74
C MET A 19 5.81 7.01 3.15
N PHE A 20 5.58 8.32 3.05
CA PHE A 20 4.41 8.89 2.39
C PHE A 20 4.33 8.43 0.93
N ILE A 21 5.39 8.64 0.13
CA ILE A 21 5.43 8.25 -1.29
C ILE A 21 5.26 6.74 -1.44
N GLY A 22 5.92 5.94 -0.61
CA GLY A 22 5.80 4.48 -0.65
C GLY A 22 4.36 4.01 -0.40
N ARG A 23 3.68 4.60 0.59
CA ARG A 23 2.29 4.26 0.93
C ARG A 23 1.31 4.84 -0.09
N LEU A 24 1.55 6.04 -0.59
CA LEU A 24 0.74 6.66 -1.64
C LEU A 24 0.80 5.85 -2.92
N THR A 25 1.97 5.32 -3.29
CA THR A 25 2.10 4.54 -4.52
C THR A 25 1.33 3.20 -4.46
N ASN A 26 1.12 2.63 -3.26
CA ASN A 26 0.23 1.48 -3.05
C ASN A 26 -1.26 1.80 -3.31
N THR A 27 -1.61 3.07 -3.46
CA THR A 27 -2.96 3.54 -3.80
C THR A 27 -3.25 3.40 -5.30
N PHE A 28 -2.22 3.45 -6.15
CA PHE A 28 -2.39 3.37 -7.62
C PHE A 28 -3.08 2.08 -8.06
N PHE A 29 -2.85 0.97 -7.36
CA PHE A 29 -3.54 -0.29 -7.63
C PHE A 29 -5.06 -0.14 -7.50
N ALA A 30 -5.54 0.37 -6.36
CA ALA A 30 -6.96 0.56 -6.12
C ALA A 30 -7.56 1.60 -7.08
N LEU A 31 -6.83 2.67 -7.37
CA LEU A 31 -7.22 3.68 -8.37
C LEU A 31 -7.36 3.10 -9.77
N ALA A 32 -6.45 2.23 -10.19
CA ALA A 32 -6.52 1.59 -11.49
C ALA A 32 -7.75 0.68 -11.62
N TYR A 33 -8.07 -0.10 -10.59
CA TYR A 33 -9.31 -0.89 -10.58
C TYR A 33 -10.57 -0.01 -10.58
N ALA A 34 -10.53 1.15 -9.94
CA ALA A 34 -11.66 2.07 -9.89
C ALA A 34 -11.93 2.80 -11.21
N LEU A 35 -10.87 3.27 -11.88
CA LEU A 35 -10.96 4.21 -13.00
C LEU A 35 -10.67 3.60 -14.37
N SER A 36 -10.00 2.45 -14.42
CA SER A 36 -9.52 1.95 -15.71
C SER A 36 -10.70 1.54 -16.62
N PRO A 37 -10.75 2.07 -17.86
CA PRO A 37 -11.82 1.74 -18.79
C PRO A 37 -11.65 0.33 -19.38
N ASN A 38 -10.45 -0.26 -19.28
CA ASN A 38 -10.14 -1.58 -19.85
C ASN A 38 -9.15 -2.36 -18.98
N VAL A 39 -9.03 -3.66 -19.23
CA VAL A 39 -8.15 -4.56 -18.44
C VAL A 39 -6.66 -4.20 -18.63
N TYR A 40 -6.28 -3.67 -19.79
CA TYR A 40 -4.89 -3.28 -20.07
C TYR A 40 -4.39 -2.18 -19.12
N GLY A 41 -5.22 -1.20 -18.79
CA GLY A 41 -4.83 -0.16 -17.81
C GLY A 41 -4.62 -0.73 -16.41
N ILE A 42 -5.35 -1.79 -16.04
CA ILE A 42 -5.12 -2.53 -14.80
C ILE A 42 -3.75 -3.23 -14.86
N TYR A 43 -3.40 -3.91 -15.95
CA TYR A 43 -2.09 -4.58 -16.08
C TYR A 43 -0.91 -3.61 -16.05
N VAL A 44 -1.02 -2.46 -16.70
CA VAL A 44 0.03 -1.43 -16.63
C VAL A 44 0.19 -0.91 -15.20
N SER A 45 -0.91 -0.76 -14.46
CA SER A 45 -0.85 -0.34 -13.06
C SER A 45 -0.15 -1.36 -12.15
N GLN A 46 -0.24 -2.66 -12.46
CA GLN A 46 0.43 -3.72 -11.71
C GLN A 46 1.96 -3.61 -11.82
N LEU A 47 2.48 -3.14 -12.96
CA LEU A 47 3.93 -2.89 -13.14
C LEU A 47 4.40 -1.78 -12.20
N LEU A 48 3.63 -0.69 -12.12
CA LEU A 48 3.92 0.42 -11.22
C LEU A 48 3.76 0.01 -9.75
N ALA A 49 2.74 -0.79 -9.44
CA ALA A 49 2.50 -1.31 -8.08
C ALA A 49 3.62 -2.25 -7.61
N GLY A 50 4.15 -3.10 -8.50
CA GLY A 50 5.30 -3.96 -8.18
C GLY A 50 6.55 -3.14 -7.81
N LEU A 51 6.83 -2.08 -8.58
CA LEU A 51 7.95 -1.18 -8.33
C LEU A 51 7.75 -0.39 -7.02
N ALA A 52 6.54 0.09 -6.78
CA ALA A 52 6.13 0.76 -5.55
C ALA A 52 6.31 -0.08 -4.29
N ASN A 53 5.83 -1.33 -4.35
CA ASN A 53 5.90 -2.28 -3.23
C ASN A 53 7.35 -2.63 -2.89
N SER A 54 8.20 -2.77 -3.91
CA SER A 54 9.64 -2.99 -3.72
C SER A 54 10.29 -1.82 -2.97
N ILE A 55 10.01 -0.58 -3.39
CA ILE A 55 10.52 0.63 -2.72
C ILE A 55 10.02 0.68 -1.27
N ASN A 56 8.73 0.45 -1.04
CA ASN A 56 8.11 0.56 0.28
C ASN A 56 8.67 -0.48 1.26
N ASN A 57 8.76 -1.76 0.85
CA ASN A 57 9.31 -2.81 1.69
C ASN A 57 10.79 -2.56 2.02
N VAL A 58 11.61 -2.20 1.03
CA VAL A 58 13.04 -1.92 1.29
C VAL A 58 13.19 -0.71 2.21
N ALA A 59 12.44 0.37 1.97
CA ALA A 59 12.48 1.57 2.81
C ALA A 59 12.10 1.30 4.27
N TYR A 60 11.00 0.57 4.48
CA TYR A 60 10.49 0.28 5.82
C TYR A 60 11.42 -0.67 6.59
N PHE A 61 11.91 -1.72 5.94
CA PHE A 61 12.82 -2.65 6.60
C PHE A 61 14.17 -2.00 6.90
N SER A 62 14.72 -1.20 5.99
CA SER A 62 15.93 -0.42 6.28
C SER A 62 15.71 0.53 7.47
N TYR A 63 14.58 1.23 7.51
CA TYR A 63 14.26 2.09 8.65
C TYR A 63 14.18 1.34 9.99
N LEU A 64 13.48 0.21 10.02
CA LEU A 64 13.36 -0.63 11.21
C LEU A 64 14.73 -1.15 11.66
N VAL A 65 15.58 -1.57 10.72
CA VAL A 65 16.94 -2.04 11.03
C VAL A 65 17.82 -0.92 11.58
N ASP A 66 17.71 0.28 11.04
CA ASP A 66 18.57 1.41 11.42
C ASP A 66 18.10 2.09 12.73
N THR A 67 16.81 1.99 13.08
CA THR A 67 16.22 2.76 14.19
C THR A 67 15.83 1.90 15.40
N ALA A 68 15.53 0.61 15.22
CA ALA A 68 15.09 -0.23 16.32
C ALA A 68 16.26 -0.79 17.14
N GLU A 69 16.14 -0.71 18.47
CA GLU A 69 17.08 -1.30 19.42
C GLU A 69 17.09 -2.83 19.30
N ASP A 70 15.90 -3.46 19.26
CA ASP A 70 15.72 -4.87 18.87
C ASP A 70 15.08 -4.99 17.48
N ARG A 71 15.95 -5.13 16.49
CA ARG A 71 15.58 -5.28 15.07
C ARG A 71 14.70 -6.49 14.81
N ARG A 72 14.96 -7.62 15.48
CA ARG A 72 14.23 -8.88 15.24
C ARG A 72 12.81 -8.76 15.78
N ALA A 73 12.66 -8.24 16.99
CA ALA A 73 11.34 -8.00 17.58
C ALA A 73 10.54 -6.97 16.76
N ALA A 74 11.18 -5.88 16.30
CA ALA A 74 10.52 -4.84 15.53
C ALA A 74 10.04 -5.35 14.15
N ILE A 75 10.87 -6.11 13.44
CA ILE A 75 10.50 -6.75 12.17
C ILE A 75 9.38 -7.77 12.39
N GLY A 76 9.50 -8.64 13.41
CA GLY A 76 8.47 -9.63 13.72
C GLY A 76 7.12 -9.01 14.04
N THR A 77 7.11 -7.96 14.87
CA THR A 77 5.88 -7.22 15.23
C THR A 77 5.25 -6.57 14.00
N TYR A 78 6.05 -5.93 13.14
CA TYR A 78 5.57 -5.36 11.88
C TYR A 78 4.92 -6.43 10.98
N SER A 79 5.56 -7.58 10.81
CA SER A 79 5.03 -8.69 10.01
C SER A 79 3.72 -9.23 10.55
N VAL A 80 3.59 -9.39 11.88
CA VAL A 80 2.35 -9.85 12.52
C VAL A 80 1.22 -8.83 12.29
N LEU A 81 1.49 -7.54 12.53
CA LEU A 81 0.49 -6.48 12.32
C LEU A 81 0.04 -6.42 10.86
N MET A 82 0.96 -6.53 9.91
CA MET A 82 0.65 -6.59 8.48
C MET A 82 -0.21 -7.81 8.14
N GLY A 83 0.12 -8.99 8.69
CA GLY A 83 -0.64 -10.22 8.47
C GLY A 83 -2.06 -10.14 9.03
N VAL A 84 -2.22 -9.68 10.28
CA VAL A 84 -3.52 -9.49 10.92
C VAL A 84 -4.35 -8.45 10.16
N GLY A 85 -3.74 -7.33 9.75
CA GLY A 85 -4.42 -6.32 8.96
C GLY A 85 -4.88 -6.84 7.59
N ALA A 86 -4.06 -7.67 6.93
CA ALA A 86 -4.42 -8.30 5.66
C ALA A 86 -5.58 -9.30 5.81
N LEU A 87 -5.58 -10.10 6.88
CA LEU A 87 -6.69 -11.01 7.19
C LEU A 87 -7.98 -10.25 7.44
N ILE A 88 -7.98 -9.31 8.38
CA ILE A 88 -9.17 -8.52 8.71
C ILE A 88 -9.68 -7.76 7.49
N GLY A 89 -8.78 -7.10 6.75
CA GLY A 89 -9.16 -6.35 5.56
C GLY A 89 -9.69 -7.23 4.43
N GLY A 90 -9.13 -8.43 4.25
CA GLY A 90 -9.59 -9.40 3.25
C GLY A 90 -10.99 -9.91 3.56
N GLU A 91 -11.22 -10.39 4.78
CA GLU A 91 -12.52 -10.88 5.23
C GLU A 91 -13.58 -9.78 5.23
N ALA A 92 -13.28 -8.62 5.82
CA ALA A 92 -14.21 -7.49 5.85
C ALA A 92 -14.53 -6.99 4.43
N GLY A 93 -13.54 -6.93 3.54
CA GLY A 93 -13.73 -6.56 2.15
C GLY A 93 -14.61 -7.54 1.39
N GLY A 94 -14.40 -8.85 1.58
CA GLY A 94 -15.20 -9.91 0.97
C GLY A 94 -16.66 -9.88 1.42
N ILE A 95 -16.90 -9.81 2.73
CA ILE A 95 -18.25 -9.70 3.32
C ILE A 95 -18.96 -8.44 2.80
N THR A 96 -18.25 -7.30 2.77
CA THR A 96 -18.83 -6.04 2.28
C THR A 96 -19.22 -6.16 0.81
N TYR A 97 -18.38 -6.79 -0.01
CA TYR A 97 -18.69 -7.02 -1.43
C TYR A 97 -19.93 -7.91 -1.58
N GLU A 98 -20.00 -9.03 -0.86
CA GLU A 98 -21.12 -9.96 -0.97
C GLU A 98 -22.47 -9.32 -0.61
N VAL A 99 -22.49 -8.47 0.42
CA VAL A 99 -23.70 -7.72 0.81
C VAL A 99 -24.11 -6.72 -0.27
N LEU A 100 -23.13 -5.98 -0.82
CA LEU A 100 -23.41 -4.90 -1.78
C LEU A 100 -23.70 -5.42 -3.19
N GLU A 101 -23.06 -6.51 -3.61
CA GLU A 101 -23.29 -7.13 -4.92
C GLU A 101 -24.75 -7.56 -5.08
N ARG A 102 -25.38 -8.08 -4.02
CA ARG A 102 -26.79 -8.48 -4.04
C ARG A 102 -27.74 -7.32 -4.38
N ALA A 103 -27.38 -6.09 -4.03
CA ALA A 103 -28.20 -4.90 -4.23
C ALA A 103 -27.80 -4.09 -5.48
N TYR A 104 -26.51 -4.02 -5.81
CA TYR A 104 -25.97 -3.12 -6.84
C TYR A 104 -25.25 -3.85 -7.99
N GLY A 105 -25.17 -5.18 -7.92
CA GLY A 105 -24.44 -6.02 -8.86
C GLY A 105 -22.92 -5.80 -8.83
N VAL A 106 -22.23 -6.38 -9.80
CA VAL A 106 -20.75 -6.35 -9.91
C VAL A 106 -20.19 -4.94 -10.09
N GLY A 107 -21.02 -3.99 -10.54
CA GLY A 107 -20.66 -2.59 -10.74
C GLY A 107 -20.18 -1.89 -9.45
N VAL A 108 -20.51 -2.42 -8.28
CA VAL A 108 -20.12 -1.87 -6.98
C VAL A 108 -18.61 -2.00 -6.68
N LEU A 109 -17.88 -2.85 -7.39
CA LEU A 109 -16.43 -2.99 -7.21
C LEU A 109 -15.68 -1.69 -7.47
N ARG A 110 -16.06 -0.94 -8.52
CA ARG A 110 -15.39 0.31 -8.88
C ARG A 110 -15.46 1.37 -7.76
N PRO A 111 -16.65 1.72 -7.22
CA PRO A 111 -16.73 2.66 -6.10
C PRO A 111 -16.10 2.11 -4.82
N MET A 112 -16.14 0.79 -4.55
CA MET A 112 -15.41 0.20 -3.42
C MET A 112 -13.90 0.40 -3.54
N PHE A 113 -13.31 0.11 -4.71
CA PHE A 113 -11.89 0.36 -4.95
C PHE A 113 -11.54 1.85 -4.91
N LEU A 114 -12.44 2.74 -5.34
CA LEU A 114 -12.24 4.18 -5.21
C LEU A 114 -12.19 4.60 -3.72
N TYR A 115 -13.11 4.08 -2.91
CA TYR A 115 -13.10 4.33 -1.46
C TYR A 115 -11.82 3.82 -0.81
N VAL A 116 -11.37 2.61 -1.16
CA VAL A 116 -10.09 2.06 -0.70
C VAL A 116 -8.93 2.96 -1.10
N ALA A 117 -8.93 3.50 -2.32
CA ALA A 117 -7.90 4.42 -2.77
C ALA A 117 -7.87 5.70 -1.92
N ILE A 118 -9.03 6.32 -1.68
CA ILE A 118 -9.14 7.52 -0.86
C ILE A 118 -8.68 7.25 0.58
N ALA A 119 -9.14 6.15 1.18
CA ALA A 119 -8.75 5.77 2.54
C ALA A 119 -7.24 5.53 2.67
N ARG A 120 -6.62 4.85 1.69
CA ARG A 120 -5.16 4.64 1.66
C ARG A 120 -4.39 5.94 1.50
N ALA A 121 -4.84 6.86 0.64
CA ALA A 121 -4.21 8.16 0.47
C ALA A 121 -4.30 9.02 1.74
N ALA A 122 -5.46 9.01 2.40
CA ALA A 122 -5.68 9.70 3.68
C ALA A 122 -4.83 9.10 4.82
N ALA A 123 -4.71 7.77 4.90
CA ALA A 123 -3.82 7.14 5.86
C ALA A 123 -2.35 7.45 5.57
N ALA A 124 -1.96 7.52 4.29
CA ALA A 124 -0.60 7.87 3.90
C ALA A 124 -0.24 9.30 4.31
N SER A 125 -1.16 10.27 4.17
CA SER A 125 -0.87 11.68 4.51
C SER A 125 -0.54 11.89 6.00
N LEU A 126 -0.94 10.98 6.89
CA LEU A 126 -0.54 11.01 8.31
C LEU A 126 0.99 10.96 8.49
N PHE A 127 1.74 10.33 7.58
CA PHE A 127 3.20 10.32 7.64
C PHE A 127 3.84 11.69 7.37
N LEU A 128 3.09 12.66 6.82
CA LEU A 128 3.57 14.03 6.62
C LEU A 128 3.27 14.93 7.82
N THR A 129 2.28 14.58 8.64
CA THR A 129 1.82 15.41 9.76
C THR A 129 2.33 14.95 11.13
N LEU A 130 2.60 13.65 11.29
CA LEU A 130 3.27 13.05 12.46
C LEU A 130 4.79 13.08 12.28
#